data_AF-A0A7V5C3A8-F1
#
_entry.id   AF-A0A7V5C3A8-F1
#
_cell.length_a   1.000
_cell.length_b   1.000
_cell.length_c   1.000
_cell.angle_alpha   90.00
_cell.angle_beta   90.00
_cell.angle_gamma   90.00
#
_symmetry.space_group_name_H-M   'P 1'
#
loop_
_entity.id
_entity.type
_entity.pdbx_description
1 polymer ?
#
loop_
_entity_poly.entity_id
_entity_poly.type
_entity_poly.pdbx_seq_one_letter_code
_entity_poly.pdbx_strand_id
1 'polypeptide(L)'
;MNKKILVVHPTGNQNSRAVARGLANSGTLHTFITALNIKSDNFRWLPSKIYSELKRRDFMEINGEVKSGALFLESLRLIAAKLKIKSLITHESGLACVDNIYLSTDKYAAQYLEKHKDEIDAVYCYEDGALETFKTAKKLNIKCIYELPIGYW
;
A
#
# COMPACT_ATOMS: atom_id res chain seq x y z
N MET A 1 1.18 -25.92 -7.40
CA MET A 1 1.58 -24.49 -7.49
C MET A 1 1.49 -23.88 -6.09
N ASN A 2 2.48 -23.10 -5.68
CA ASN A 2 2.41 -22.36 -4.42
C ASN A 2 1.34 -21.28 -4.55
N LYS A 3 0.42 -21.23 -3.58
CA LYS A 3 -0.64 -20.21 -3.55
C LYS A 3 -0.01 -18.81 -3.50
N LYS A 4 -0.50 -17.89 -4.31
CA LYS A 4 0.00 -16.52 -4.45
C LYS A 4 -1.01 -15.51 -3.93
N ILE A 5 -0.55 -14.63 -3.03
CA ILE A 5 -1.38 -13.66 -2.31
C ILE A 5 -0.92 -12.24 -2.65
N LEU A 6 -1.86 -11.41 -3.10
CA LEU A 6 -1.68 -9.97 -3.25
C LEU A 6 -2.07 -9.28 -1.94
N VAL A 7 -1.14 -8.56 -1.32
CA VAL A 7 -1.40 -7.81 -0.09
C VAL A 7 -1.54 -6.32 -0.44
N VAL A 8 -2.57 -5.65 0.07
CA VAL A 8 -2.85 -4.24 -0.21
C VAL A 8 -3.02 -3.47 1.10
N HIS A 9 -2.17 -2.46 1.32
CA HIS A 9 -2.33 -1.52 2.43
C HIS A 9 -1.73 -0.14 2.09
N PRO A 10 -2.54 0.95 2.00
CA PRO A 10 -2.07 2.27 1.57
C PRO A 10 -0.91 2.83 2.41
N THR A 11 -0.94 2.72 3.73
CA THR A 11 0.14 3.26 4.58
C THR A 11 1.24 2.26 4.95
N GLY A 12 1.03 0.97 4.70
CA GLY A 12 1.94 -0.09 5.14
C GLY A 12 2.23 -0.04 6.65
N ASN A 13 1.20 -0.20 7.49
CA ASN A 13 1.38 -0.28 8.94
C ASN A 13 2.21 -1.53 9.36
N GLN A 14 2.52 -1.66 10.65
CA GLN A 14 3.36 -2.76 11.14
C GLN A 14 2.76 -4.15 10.86
N ASN A 15 1.43 -4.29 10.95
CA ASN A 15 0.73 -5.55 10.74
C ASN A 15 0.81 -5.98 9.27
N SER A 16 0.47 -5.08 8.34
CA SER A 16 0.57 -5.33 6.89
C SER A 16 2.01 -5.64 6.45
N ARG A 17 3.01 -4.98 7.05
CA ARG A 17 4.42 -5.31 6.84
C ARG A 17 4.77 -6.70 7.33
N ALA A 18 4.27 -7.10 8.51
CA ALA A 18 4.50 -8.42 9.07
C ALA A 18 3.86 -9.51 8.20
N VAL A 19 2.62 -9.31 7.74
CA VAL A 19 1.93 -10.20 6.80
C VAL A 19 2.69 -10.32 5.49
N ALA A 20 3.02 -9.19 4.86
CA ALA A 20 3.75 -9.20 3.58
C ALA A 20 5.13 -9.87 3.71
N ARG A 21 5.87 -9.61 4.80
CA ARG A 21 7.16 -10.27 5.08
C ARG A 21 7.01 -11.76 5.32
N GLY A 22 6.02 -12.18 6.10
CA GLY A 22 5.75 -13.59 6.36
C GLY A 22 5.44 -14.34 5.07
N LEU A 23 4.57 -13.76 4.23
CA LEU A 23 4.22 -14.31 2.92
C LEU A 23 5.40 -14.32 1.94
N ALA A 24 6.26 -13.30 1.98
CA ALA A 24 7.48 -13.26 1.16
C ALA A 24 8.43 -14.40 1.55
N ASN A 25 8.66 -14.57 2.85
CA ASN A 25 9.55 -15.62 3.38
C ASN A 25 9.02 -17.04 3.11
N SER A 26 7.70 -17.24 3.06
CA SER A 26 7.10 -18.53 2.66
C SER A 26 6.99 -18.73 1.14
N GLY A 27 7.41 -17.75 0.33
CA GLY A 27 7.31 -17.80 -1.13
C GLY A 27 5.89 -17.69 -1.68
N THR A 28 4.92 -17.29 -0.86
CA THR A 28 3.49 -17.18 -1.20
C THR A 28 3.04 -15.73 -1.45
N LEU A 29 3.89 -14.74 -1.19
CA LEU A 29 3.63 -13.37 -1.65
C LEU A 29 3.67 -13.32 -3.19
N HIS A 30 2.66 -12.70 -3.79
CA HIS A 30 2.72 -12.22 -5.17
C HIS A 30 3.35 -10.83 -5.18
N THR A 31 2.62 -9.86 -4.64
CA THR A 31 3.03 -8.46 -4.55
C THR A 31 2.45 -7.82 -3.28
N PHE A 32 3.17 -6.86 -2.71
CA PHE A 32 2.63 -5.93 -1.73
C PHE A 32 2.40 -4.56 -2.38
N ILE A 33 1.16 -4.09 -2.41
CA ILE A 33 0.78 -2.78 -2.93
C ILE A 33 0.54 -1.82 -1.77
N THR A 34 1.23 -0.68 -1.83
CA THR A 34 1.12 0.41 -0.85
C THR A 34 1.04 1.76 -1.56
N ALA A 35 0.72 2.86 -0.87
CA ALA A 35 0.60 4.16 -1.52
C ALA A 35 1.92 4.60 -2.15
N LEU A 36 3.02 4.43 -1.41
CA LEU A 36 4.34 4.87 -1.80
C LEU A 36 5.42 3.95 -1.23
N ASN A 37 6.23 3.37 -2.12
CA ASN A 37 7.43 2.62 -1.80
C ASN A 37 8.65 3.41 -2.28
N ILE A 38 9.58 3.71 -1.38
CA ILE A 38 10.82 4.45 -1.65
C ILE A 38 12.00 3.64 -1.14
N LYS A 39 12.99 3.42 -2.01
CA LYS A 39 14.32 2.91 -1.60
C LYS A 39 15.08 4.03 -0.89
N SER A 40 15.00 4.06 0.44
CA SER A 40 15.50 5.17 1.25
C SER A 40 17.02 5.32 1.20
N ASP A 41 17.75 4.23 0.89
CA ASP A 41 19.21 4.24 0.79
C ASP A 41 19.77 5.25 -0.22
N ASN A 42 19.02 5.54 -1.29
CA ASN A 42 19.39 6.56 -2.29
C ASN A 42 19.35 8.00 -1.74
N PHE A 43 18.78 8.18 -0.54
CA PHE A 43 18.50 9.48 0.06
C PHE A 43 19.17 9.67 1.42
N ARG A 44 20.19 8.86 1.75
CA ARG A 44 20.98 8.97 3.00
C ARG A 44 21.67 10.33 3.19
N TRP A 45 21.84 11.10 2.12
CA TRP A 45 22.41 12.45 2.12
C TRP A 45 21.41 13.54 2.59
N LEU A 46 20.13 13.22 2.74
CA LEU A 46 19.12 14.18 3.22
C LEU A 46 19.21 14.40 4.73
N PRO A 47 18.73 15.55 5.25
CA PRO A 47 18.61 15.80 6.68
C PRO A 47 17.85 14.69 7.41
N SER A 48 18.26 14.39 8.65
CA SER A 48 17.76 13.24 9.43
C SER A 48 16.22 13.16 9.51
N LYS A 49 15.54 14.30 9.71
CA LYS A 49 14.06 14.38 9.74
C LYS A 49 13.40 14.02 8.40
N ILE A 50 14.05 14.33 7.29
CA ILE A 50 13.55 14.01 5.95
C ILE A 50 13.83 12.53 5.67
N TYR A 51 15.04 12.08 5.95
CA TYR A 51 15.45 10.69 5.78
C TYR A 51 14.58 9.75 6.61
N SER A 52 14.27 10.08 7.87
CA SER A 52 13.38 9.27 8.71
C SER A 52 11.99 9.11 8.12
N GLU A 53 11.43 10.17 7.52
CA GLU A 53 10.13 10.10 6.86
C GLU A 53 10.16 9.26 5.57
N LEU A 54 11.24 9.31 4.79
CA LEU A 54 11.41 8.42 3.63
C LEU A 54 11.61 6.97 4.05
N LYS A 55 12.38 6.73 5.12
CA LYS A 55 12.63 5.41 5.68
C LYS A 55 11.35 4.72 6.16
N ARG A 56 10.36 5.48 6.65
CA ARG A 56 9.02 4.95 6.98
C ARG A 56 8.24 4.45 5.76
N ARG A 57 8.66 4.78 4.53
CA ARG A 57 8.06 4.32 3.26
C ARG A 57 9.01 3.42 2.49
N ASP A 58 10.07 2.96 3.16
CA ASP A 58 10.93 1.90 2.69
C ASP A 58 10.36 0.56 3.16
N PHE A 59 10.40 -0.42 2.27
CA PHE A 59 9.89 -1.77 2.49
C PHE A 59 10.94 -2.83 2.15
N MET A 60 12.23 -2.48 2.22
CA MET A 60 13.36 -3.40 2.02
C MET A 60 13.31 -4.67 2.86
N GLU A 61 12.59 -4.67 3.99
CA GLU A 61 12.38 -5.88 4.81
C GLU A 61 11.50 -6.94 4.14
N ILE A 62 10.77 -6.59 3.08
CA ILE A 62 9.92 -7.51 2.32
C ILE A 62 10.75 -8.05 1.14
N ASN A 63 11.20 -9.29 1.25
CA ASN A 63 11.92 -10.02 0.21
C ASN A 63 10.98 -10.46 -0.94
N GLY A 64 10.34 -9.50 -1.61
CA GLY A 64 9.36 -9.72 -2.66
C GLY A 64 9.03 -8.45 -3.44
N GLU A 65 8.07 -8.53 -4.36
CA GLU A 65 7.67 -7.36 -5.14
C GLU A 65 6.84 -6.39 -4.29
N VAL A 66 7.22 -5.10 -4.30
CA VAL A 66 6.49 -4.02 -3.64
C VAL A 66 6.21 -2.89 -4.63
N LYS A 67 4.93 -2.52 -4.83
CA LYS A 67 4.51 -1.48 -5.79
C LYS A 67 3.82 -0.29 -5.11
N SER A 68 3.97 0.88 -5.74
CA SER A 68 3.31 2.12 -5.33
C SER A 68 2.02 2.34 -6.11
N GLY A 69 0.87 2.33 -5.44
CA GLY A 69 -0.45 2.57 -6.03
C GLY A 69 -0.92 4.03 -6.01
N ALA A 70 -0.22 4.92 -5.30
CA ALA A 70 -0.56 6.33 -5.20
C ALA A 70 0.70 7.23 -5.21
N LEU A 71 1.73 6.84 -5.99
CA LEU A 71 3.05 7.49 -6.03
C LEU A 71 2.96 9.02 -6.08
N PHE A 72 2.17 9.56 -7.01
CA PHE A 72 2.04 11.01 -7.18
C PHE A 72 1.27 11.69 -6.04
N LEU A 73 0.14 11.12 -5.60
CA LEU A 73 -0.70 11.71 -4.55
C LEU A 73 -0.04 11.67 -3.18
N GLU A 74 0.56 10.54 -2.80
CA GLU A 74 1.28 10.45 -1.52
C GLU A 74 2.53 11.33 -1.53
N SER A 75 3.28 11.39 -2.65
CA SER A 75 4.41 12.32 -2.77
C SER A 75 3.96 13.78 -2.62
N LEU A 76 2.86 14.17 -3.29
CA LEU A 76 2.28 15.50 -3.18
C LEU A 76 1.83 15.80 -1.74
N ARG A 77 1.17 14.85 -1.06
CA ARG A 77 0.76 15.00 0.34
C ARG A 77 1.96 15.25 1.26
N LEU A 78 3.06 14.53 1.07
CA LEU A 78 4.27 14.69 1.88
C LEU A 78 4.93 16.05 1.67
N ILE A 79 5.00 16.52 0.43
CA ILE A 79 5.53 17.84 0.11
C ILE A 79 4.62 18.93 0.69
N ALA A 80 3.31 18.84 0.46
CA ALA A 80 2.33 19.79 0.97
C ALA A 80 2.31 19.86 2.50
N ALA A 81 2.42 18.73 3.19
CA ALA A 81 2.53 18.68 4.65
C ALA A 81 3.79 19.40 5.16
N LYS A 82 4.93 19.23 4.48
CA LYS A 82 6.18 19.94 4.83
C LYS A 82 6.11 21.44 4.57
N LEU A 83 5.47 21.84 3.46
CA LEU A 83 5.27 23.23 3.09
C LEU A 83 4.07 23.88 3.81
N LYS A 84 3.36 23.13 4.66
CA LYS A 84 2.15 23.56 5.39
C LYS A 84 1.02 24.07 4.48
N ILE A 85 0.92 23.55 3.26
CA ILE A 85 -0.15 23.89 2.29
C ILE A 85 -1.40 23.08 2.65
N LYS A 86 -2.17 23.59 3.62
CA LYS A 86 -3.31 22.86 4.20
C LYS A 86 -4.39 22.49 3.16
N SER A 87 -4.67 23.39 2.21
CA SER A 87 -5.73 23.19 1.20
C SER A 87 -5.57 21.91 0.37
N LEU A 88 -4.34 21.44 0.15
CA LEU A 88 -4.08 20.21 -0.62
C LEU A 88 -4.29 18.93 0.18
N ILE A 89 -4.23 18.99 1.51
CA ILE A 89 -4.23 17.83 2.41
C ILE A 89 -5.45 17.80 3.34
N THR A 90 -6.32 18.80 3.27
CA THR A 90 -7.57 18.85 4.03
C THR A 90 -8.36 17.57 3.80
N HIS A 91 -8.85 16.97 4.89
CA HIS A 91 -9.70 15.78 4.85
C HIS A 91 -10.86 15.97 3.87
N GLU A 92 -11.21 14.93 3.11
CA GLU A 92 -12.30 14.87 2.12
C GLU A 92 -12.28 15.86 0.94
N SER A 93 -11.55 16.97 1.04
CA SER A 93 -11.62 18.09 0.08
C SER A 93 -10.30 18.38 -0.61
N GLY A 94 -9.18 18.05 0.03
CA GLY A 94 -7.85 18.24 -0.52
C GLY A 94 -7.54 17.23 -1.61
N LEU A 95 -6.89 17.68 -2.70
CA LEU A 95 -6.49 16.80 -3.80
C LEU A 95 -5.64 15.59 -3.32
N ALA A 96 -4.73 15.83 -2.38
CA ALA A 96 -3.85 14.83 -1.77
C ALA A 96 -4.27 14.47 -0.34
N CYS A 97 -5.59 14.50 -0.05
CA CYS A 97 -6.13 13.99 1.21
C CYS A 97 -5.89 12.48 1.35
N VAL A 98 -6.03 11.98 2.58
CA VAL A 98 -5.85 10.56 2.90
C VAL A 98 -6.85 9.70 2.13
N ASP A 99 -8.10 10.14 1.99
CA ASP A 99 -9.16 9.42 1.27
C ASP A 99 -8.76 9.18 -0.19
N ASN A 100 -8.26 10.20 -0.88
CA ASN A 100 -7.83 10.10 -2.27
C ASN A 100 -6.63 9.16 -2.44
N ILE A 101 -5.73 9.09 -1.45
CA ILE A 101 -4.61 8.15 -1.46
C ILE A 101 -5.09 6.71 -1.28
N TYR A 102 -6.02 6.48 -0.35
CA TYR A 102 -6.63 5.18 -0.13
C TYR A 102 -7.38 4.72 -1.39
N LEU A 103 -8.23 5.58 -1.94
CA LEU A 103 -8.98 5.31 -3.18
C LEU A 103 -8.06 5.07 -4.38
N SER A 104 -6.99 5.85 -4.54
CA SER A 104 -6.02 5.65 -5.63
C SER A 104 -5.30 4.32 -5.48
N THR A 105 -4.88 3.97 -4.26
CA THR A 105 -4.18 2.71 -4.01
C THR A 105 -5.10 1.51 -4.26
N ASP A 106 -6.34 1.56 -3.81
CA ASP A 106 -7.34 0.51 -4.00
C ASP A 106 -7.70 0.34 -5.49
N LYS A 107 -7.92 1.43 -6.23
CA LYS A 107 -8.13 1.38 -7.69
C LYS A 107 -6.94 0.78 -8.43
N TYR A 108 -5.73 1.17 -8.06
CA TYR A 108 -4.51 0.60 -8.64
C TYR A 108 -4.42 -0.90 -8.38
N ALA A 109 -4.68 -1.33 -7.15
CA ALA A 109 -4.67 -2.75 -6.77
C ALA A 109 -5.73 -3.55 -7.52
N ALA A 110 -6.94 -3.00 -7.71
CA ALA A 110 -7.99 -3.61 -8.51
C ALA A 110 -7.57 -3.83 -9.98
N GLN A 111 -6.97 -2.82 -10.61
CA GLN A 111 -6.44 -2.93 -11.98
C GLN A 111 -5.27 -3.91 -12.08
N TYR A 112 -4.38 -3.91 -11.08
CA TYR A 112 -3.27 -4.84 -10.99
C TYR A 112 -3.76 -6.28 -10.88
N LEU A 113 -4.77 -6.52 -10.04
CA LEU A 113 -5.41 -7.82 -9.86
C LEU A 113 -6.02 -8.34 -11.16
N GLU A 114 -6.75 -7.49 -11.90
CA GLU A 114 -7.35 -7.86 -13.18
C GLU A 114 -6.31 -8.29 -14.21
N LYS A 115 -5.18 -7.57 -14.26
CA LYS A 115 -4.07 -7.90 -15.16
C LYS A 115 -3.33 -9.20 -14.80
N HIS A 116 -3.26 -9.55 -13.51
CA HIS A 116 -2.52 -10.72 -13.02
C HIS A 116 -3.46 -11.80 -12.43
N LYS A 117 -4.71 -11.84 -12.89
CA LYS A 117 -5.76 -12.70 -12.33
C LYS A 117 -5.41 -14.19 -12.32
N ASP A 118 -4.62 -14.64 -13.30
CA ASP A 118 -4.23 -16.04 -13.45
C ASP A 118 -3.01 -16.41 -12.56
N GLU A 119 -2.43 -15.42 -11.87
CA GLU A 119 -1.27 -15.57 -10.97
C GLU A 119 -1.62 -15.39 -9.49
N ILE A 120 -2.85 -14.98 -9.16
CA ILE A 120 -3.25 -14.55 -7.81
C ILE A 120 -4.43 -15.41 -7.32
N ASP A 121 -4.24 -16.12 -6.20
CA ASP A 121 -5.28 -16.98 -5.60
C ASP A 121 -6.12 -16.24 -4.55
N ALA A 122 -5.57 -15.20 -3.93
CA ALA A 122 -6.23 -14.41 -2.91
C ALA A 122 -5.72 -12.97 -2.86
N VAL A 123 -6.60 -12.06 -2.45
CA VAL A 123 -6.27 -10.70 -2.05
C VAL A 123 -6.41 -10.55 -0.55
N TYR A 124 -5.45 -9.88 0.07
CA TYR A 124 -5.42 -9.58 1.50
C TYR A 124 -5.46 -8.06 1.67
N CYS A 125 -6.60 -7.55 2.11
CA CYS A 125 -6.81 -6.11 2.27
C CYS A 125 -7.29 -5.78 3.68
N TYR A 126 -7.07 -4.53 4.05
CA TYR A 126 -7.41 -3.98 5.35
C TYR A 126 -8.63 -3.08 5.25
N GLU A 127 -9.19 -2.70 6.41
CA GLU A 127 -10.22 -1.68 6.54
C GLU A 127 -9.91 -0.39 5.74
N ASP A 128 -10.97 0.27 5.27
CA ASP A 128 -10.98 1.52 4.50
C ASP A 128 -10.26 1.53 3.14
N GLY A 129 -9.63 0.43 2.72
CA GLY A 129 -8.81 0.39 1.51
C GLY A 129 -9.03 -0.82 0.59
N ALA A 130 -10.20 -1.47 0.67
CA ALA A 130 -10.45 -2.77 0.03
C ALA A 130 -11.60 -2.80 -0.99
N LEU A 131 -12.36 -1.73 -1.17
CA LEU A 131 -13.65 -1.76 -1.84
C LEU A 131 -13.55 -2.20 -3.31
N GLU A 132 -12.76 -1.50 -4.10
CA GLU A 132 -12.60 -1.76 -5.53
C GLU A 132 -11.81 -3.06 -5.76
N THR A 133 -10.78 -3.31 -4.96
CA THR A 133 -10.02 -4.56 -5.00
C THR A 133 -10.92 -5.78 -4.76
N PHE A 134 -11.77 -5.75 -3.73
CA PHE A 134 -12.67 -6.87 -3.42
C PHE A 134 -13.80 -7.01 -4.44
N LYS A 135 -14.32 -5.91 -5.00
CA LYS A 135 -15.28 -5.98 -6.12
C LYS A 135 -14.67 -6.73 -7.30
N THR A 136 -13.45 -6.37 -7.69
CA THR A 136 -12.73 -7.05 -8.79
C THR A 136 -12.41 -8.50 -8.44
N ALA A 137 -11.91 -8.77 -7.23
CA ALA A 137 -11.60 -10.13 -6.80
C ALA A 137 -12.83 -11.05 -6.86
N LYS A 138 -13.99 -10.58 -6.38
CA LYS A 138 -15.25 -11.34 -6.46
C LYS A 138 -15.67 -11.63 -7.90
N LYS A 139 -15.56 -10.66 -8.82
CA LYS A 139 -15.85 -10.87 -10.24
C LYS A 139 -14.94 -11.94 -10.87
N LEU A 140 -13.70 -12.02 -10.41
CA LEU A 140 -12.68 -12.96 -10.89
C LEU A 140 -12.67 -14.30 -10.12
N ASN A 141 -13.58 -14.50 -9.17
CA ASN A 141 -13.61 -15.67 -8.28
C ASN A 141 -12.31 -15.86 -7.46
N ILE A 142 -11.65 -14.75 -7.10
CA ILE A 142 -10.45 -14.70 -6.26
C ILE A 142 -10.85 -14.50 -4.79
N LYS A 143 -10.19 -15.22 -3.88
CA LYS A 143 -10.52 -15.18 -2.44
C LYS A 143 -10.21 -13.81 -1.85
N CYS A 144 -11.12 -13.30 -1.01
CA CYS A 144 -10.94 -12.04 -0.29
C CYS A 144 -10.64 -12.33 1.19
N ILE A 145 -9.50 -11.85 1.68
CA ILE A 145 -9.14 -11.88 3.10
C ILE A 145 -9.21 -10.44 3.59
N TYR A 146 -10.08 -10.21 4.57
CA TYR A 146 -10.30 -8.91 5.17
C TYR A 146 -9.71 -8.88 6.59
N GLU A 147 -8.80 -7.95 6.85
CA GLU A 147 -8.25 -7.73 8.18
C GLU A 147 -8.71 -6.37 8.74
N LEU A 148 -9.26 -6.41 9.94
CA LEU A 148 -9.59 -5.22 10.72
C LEU A 148 -8.41 -4.93 11.66
N PRO A 149 -7.66 -3.83 11.49
CA PRO A 149 -6.68 -3.42 12.47
C PRO A 149 -7.41 -2.90 13.70
N ILE A 150 -7.71 -3.78 14.66
CA ILE A 150 -8.16 -3.31 15.98
C ILE A 150 -7.02 -2.55 16.65
N GLY A 151 -7.32 -1.39 17.22
CA GLY A 151 -6.41 -0.73 18.16
C GLY A 151 -6.32 -1.60 19.40
N TYR A 152 -5.17 -2.24 19.64
CA TYR A 152 -4.91 -2.88 20.92
C TYR A 152 -4.67 -1.76 21.96
N TRP A 153 -5.55 -1.67 22.95
CA TRP A 153 -5.43 -0.83 24.14
C TRP A 153 -4.83 -1.59 25.31
#